data_AF-A0A1M3BKG7-F1
#
_entry.id   AF-A0A1M3BKG7-F1
#
_cell.length_a   1.000
_cell.length_b   1.000
_cell.length_c   1.000
_cell.angle_alpha   90.00
_cell.angle_beta   90.00
_cell.angle_gamma   90.00
#
_symmetry.space_group_name_H-M   'P 1'
#
loop_
_entity.id
_entity.type
_entity.pdbx_description
1 polymer ?
#
loop_
_entity_poly.entity_id
_entity_poly.type
_entity_poly.pdbx_seq_one_letter_code
_entity_poly.pdbx_strand_id
1 'polypeptide(L)'
;MAVDATRLKFRHHTWGPKELFYGDLYASQEVPCKSTSIPGVRDPYAACCAVELMEEDGFDFLLLSLPDNDNYSHRHGPEASVESIAKADECFGRLVEQAGGIDPFLDEHAVILVADHAQTDVERGLPLADILAAEWSVLQPSEENPERAQLAVSPTGRAAHVYLLPGEGERADPAAVGERLAEIEGVDLVCRLLDAEGAPLYRPEPGMPASADEWATVAKGGAEIRFRPGTDVTDLRGGRWQVEGELGVLEAVVEAGKLRSEAYPDPLQRVWSALTAPHSGDFVLSLADGFEAVDWGGESHAGGGSHGALHAGDSLGPLLFVGCGPESAAEREQWSLRDVAPAVRAHFGLDDR
;
A
#
# COMPACT_ATOMS: atom_id res chain seq x y z
N MET A 1 4.98 -31.98 10.47
CA MET A 1 4.09 -32.74 9.55
C MET A 1 4.24 -32.09 8.19
N ALA A 2 4.85 -32.78 7.23
CA ALA A 2 4.89 -32.30 5.86
C ALA A 2 3.49 -32.46 5.25
N VAL A 3 2.90 -31.36 4.80
CA VAL A 3 1.66 -31.42 4.02
C VAL A 3 2.04 -31.86 2.62
N ASP A 4 1.55 -33.02 2.20
CA ASP A 4 1.64 -33.48 0.83
C ASP A 4 0.84 -32.54 -0.08
N ALA A 5 1.55 -31.64 -0.75
CA ALA A 5 0.98 -30.63 -1.63
C ALA A 5 0.18 -31.22 -2.80
N THR A 6 0.35 -32.52 -3.11
CA THR A 6 -0.45 -33.19 -4.14
C THR A 6 -1.93 -33.34 -3.77
N ARG A 7 -2.29 -33.14 -2.49
CA ARG A 7 -3.69 -33.10 -2.03
C ARG A 7 -4.35 -31.73 -2.17
N LEU A 8 -3.58 -30.68 -2.45
CA LEU A 8 -4.12 -29.35 -2.75
C LEU A 8 -4.63 -29.35 -4.20
N LYS A 9 -5.94 -29.50 -4.37
CA LYS A 9 -6.59 -29.33 -5.67
C LYS A 9 -6.59 -27.84 -6.03
N PHE A 10 -5.48 -27.34 -6.54
CA PHE A 10 -5.44 -26.03 -7.20
C PHE A 10 -6.31 -26.13 -8.46
N ARG A 11 -7.48 -25.48 -8.43
CA ARG A 11 -8.43 -25.46 -9.57
C ARG A 11 -8.01 -24.49 -10.67
N HIS A 12 -6.97 -23.69 -10.44
CA HIS A 12 -6.41 -22.72 -11.36
C HIS A 12 -4.89 -22.89 -11.39
N HIS A 13 -4.28 -22.79 -12.58
CA HIS A 13 -2.84 -22.60 -12.69
C HIS A 13 -2.50 -21.26 -12.03
N THR A 14 -1.73 -21.28 -10.95
CA THR A 14 -1.06 -20.08 -10.45
C THR A 14 0.13 -19.82 -11.35
N TRP A 15 0.01 -18.79 -12.20
CA TRP A 15 1.14 -18.26 -12.93
C TRP A 15 2.04 -17.54 -11.92
N GLY A 16 3.25 -18.04 -11.73
CA GLY A 16 4.24 -17.50 -10.79
C GLY A 16 5.64 -17.60 -11.39
N PRO A 17 6.66 -17.08 -10.70
CA PRO A 17 8.03 -17.21 -11.17
C PRO A 17 8.41 -18.69 -11.27
N LYS A 18 9.34 -19.01 -12.18
CA LYS A 18 9.90 -20.37 -12.29
C LYS A 18 10.60 -20.76 -10.99
N GLU A 19 11.40 -19.84 -10.45
CA GLU A 19 12.09 -19.98 -9.17
C GLU A 19 11.49 -19.04 -8.12
N LEU A 20 11.13 -19.57 -6.95
CA LEU A 20 10.59 -18.82 -5.81
C LEU A 20 11.29 -19.27 -4.53
N PHE A 21 11.81 -18.29 -3.78
CA PHE A 21 12.40 -18.48 -2.46
C PHE A 21 11.65 -17.61 -1.46
N TYR A 22 10.96 -18.23 -0.51
CA TYR A 22 10.09 -17.56 0.44
C TYR A 22 10.40 -17.99 1.87
N GLY A 23 11.49 -17.46 2.39
CA GLY A 23 11.99 -17.74 3.74
C GLY A 23 12.05 -19.24 4.05
N ASP A 24 11.56 -19.63 5.21
CA ASP A 24 11.45 -21.02 5.65
C ASP A 24 10.23 -21.77 5.07
N LEU A 25 9.37 -21.06 4.31
CA LEU A 25 8.10 -21.60 3.85
C LEU A 25 8.23 -22.38 2.54
N TYR A 26 9.10 -21.93 1.63
CA TYR A 26 9.23 -22.53 0.31
C TYR A 26 10.55 -22.17 -0.38
N ALA A 27 11.12 -23.14 -1.10
CA ALA A 27 12.21 -22.92 -2.06
C ALA A 27 11.98 -23.82 -3.28
N SER A 28 12.03 -23.26 -4.50
CA SER A 28 11.85 -24.02 -5.74
C SER A 28 12.97 -25.03 -5.99
N GLN A 29 14.19 -24.72 -5.56
CA GLN A 29 15.36 -25.60 -5.63
C GLN A 29 16.20 -25.53 -4.36
N GLU A 30 17.03 -26.56 -4.16
CA GLU A 30 17.99 -26.56 -3.06
C GLU A 30 19.12 -25.56 -3.35
N VAL A 31 19.43 -24.71 -2.38
CA VAL A 31 20.52 -23.73 -2.42
C VAL A 31 21.29 -23.78 -1.11
N PRO A 32 22.61 -23.51 -1.09
CA PRO A 32 23.43 -23.49 0.13
C PRO A 32 23.17 -22.24 1.00
N CYS A 33 21.98 -21.66 0.92
CA CYS A 33 21.59 -20.44 1.61
C CYS A 33 20.80 -20.74 2.89
N LYS A 34 21.14 -20.06 3.98
CA LYS A 34 20.43 -20.21 5.25
C LYS A 34 19.08 -19.49 5.18
N SER A 35 18.00 -20.26 5.08
CA SER A 35 16.64 -19.73 5.09
C SER A 35 16.28 -19.09 6.43
N THR A 36 15.40 -18.10 6.36
CA THR A 36 14.73 -17.53 7.53
C THR A 36 13.45 -16.81 7.15
N SER A 37 12.40 -17.00 7.94
CA SER A 37 11.16 -16.21 7.90
C SER A 37 11.07 -15.19 9.04
N ILE A 38 12.15 -14.99 9.80
CA ILE A 38 12.17 -14.04 10.93
C ILE A 38 12.29 -12.61 10.37
N PRO A 39 11.38 -11.68 10.71
CA PRO A 39 11.48 -10.29 10.30
C PRO A 39 12.82 -9.64 10.75
N GLY A 40 13.42 -8.82 9.88
CA GLY A 40 14.67 -8.09 10.16
C GLY A 40 15.97 -8.85 9.85
N VAL A 41 15.88 -10.11 9.40
CA VAL A 41 17.05 -10.93 9.02
C VAL A 41 16.92 -11.66 7.68
N ARG A 42 16.02 -11.21 6.80
CA ARG A 42 15.67 -11.86 5.52
C ARG A 42 16.56 -11.44 4.35
N ASP A 43 17.07 -10.21 4.35
CA ASP A 43 17.86 -9.66 3.23
C ASP A 43 19.06 -10.54 2.85
N PRO A 44 19.86 -11.06 3.81
CA PRO A 44 21.00 -11.91 3.48
C PRO A 44 20.62 -13.24 2.82
N TYR A 45 19.44 -13.78 3.14
CA TYR A 45 18.91 -14.98 2.51
C TYR A 45 18.49 -14.70 1.07
N ALA A 46 17.73 -13.62 0.85
CA ALA A 46 17.30 -13.21 -0.49
C ALA A 46 18.51 -12.93 -1.40
N ALA A 47 19.50 -12.20 -0.91
CA ALA A 47 20.74 -11.95 -1.63
C ALA A 47 21.54 -13.22 -1.94
N CYS A 48 21.58 -14.18 -0.99
CA CYS A 48 22.25 -15.46 -1.24
C CYS A 48 21.57 -16.22 -2.38
N CYS A 49 20.25 -16.39 -2.33
CA CYS A 49 19.52 -17.09 -3.39
C CYS A 49 19.69 -16.41 -4.75
N ALA A 50 19.71 -15.08 -4.77
CA ALA A 50 19.91 -14.32 -6.00
C ALA A 50 21.31 -14.53 -6.61
N VAL A 51 22.35 -14.64 -5.78
CA VAL A 51 23.72 -14.98 -6.22
C VAL A 51 23.76 -16.39 -6.81
N GLU A 52 23.14 -17.38 -6.16
CA GLU A 52 23.10 -18.76 -6.69
C GLU A 52 22.35 -18.81 -8.04
N LEU A 53 21.23 -18.09 -8.15
CA LEU A 53 20.52 -18.00 -9.43
C LEU A 53 21.36 -17.31 -10.51
N MET A 54 22.16 -16.30 -10.16
CA MET A 54 23.06 -15.62 -11.11
C MET A 54 24.18 -16.55 -11.58
N GLU A 55 24.77 -17.34 -10.68
CA GLU A 55 25.82 -18.32 -11.01
C GLU A 55 25.38 -19.36 -12.03
N GLU A 56 24.11 -19.72 -12.00
CA GLU A 56 23.51 -20.74 -12.86
C GLU A 56 22.88 -20.17 -14.15
N ASP A 57 22.97 -18.86 -14.39
CA ASP A 57 22.23 -18.16 -15.47
C ASP A 57 20.71 -18.46 -15.36
N GLY A 58 20.21 -18.40 -14.13
CA GLY A 58 18.92 -18.94 -13.71
C GLY A 58 17.72 -18.00 -13.93
N PHE A 59 17.93 -16.77 -14.38
CA PHE A 59 16.86 -15.79 -14.59
C PHE A 59 17.09 -14.88 -15.79
N ASP A 60 16.01 -14.63 -16.54
CA ASP A 60 15.91 -13.48 -17.45
C ASP A 60 15.38 -12.23 -16.71
N PHE A 61 14.62 -12.43 -15.63
CA PHE A 61 14.03 -11.39 -14.78
C PHE A 61 14.05 -11.84 -13.32
N LEU A 62 14.60 -10.98 -12.45
CA LEU A 62 14.68 -11.21 -11.01
C LEU A 62 13.92 -10.10 -10.27
N LEU A 63 12.97 -10.51 -9.43
CA LEU A 63 12.39 -9.64 -8.40
C LEU A 63 13.09 -9.92 -7.07
N LEU A 64 14.06 -9.08 -6.71
CA LEU A 64 14.77 -9.16 -5.44
C LEU A 64 14.08 -8.26 -4.40
N SER A 65 13.57 -8.86 -3.32
CA SER A 65 12.97 -8.13 -2.20
C SER A 65 13.92 -8.13 -1.01
N LEU A 66 14.18 -6.95 -0.44
CA LEU A 66 15.03 -6.71 0.73
C LEU A 66 14.18 -6.03 1.84
N PRO A 67 13.33 -6.79 2.55
CA PRO A 67 12.31 -6.23 3.42
C PRO A 67 12.77 -5.94 4.86
N ASP A 68 14.05 -6.08 5.20
CA ASP A 68 14.51 -5.86 6.58
C ASP A 68 14.46 -4.39 7.00
N ASN A 69 14.60 -3.46 6.06
CA ASN A 69 14.54 -2.03 6.33
C ASN A 69 13.17 -1.60 6.89
N ASP A 70 12.09 -2.14 6.33
CA ASP A 70 10.73 -1.90 6.80
C ASP A 70 10.56 -2.27 8.28
N ASN A 71 11.01 -3.48 8.65
CA ASN A 71 10.94 -3.97 10.02
C ASN A 71 11.81 -3.12 10.98
N TYR A 72 13.00 -2.73 10.52
CA TYR A 72 13.93 -1.93 11.32
C TYR A 72 13.32 -0.55 11.62
N SER A 73 12.83 0.12 10.59
CA SER A 73 12.20 1.43 10.70
C SER A 73 10.94 1.39 11.54
N HIS A 74 10.11 0.34 11.42
CA HIS A 74 8.97 0.13 12.33
C HIS A 74 9.38 0.12 13.81
N ARG A 75 10.56 -0.43 14.12
CA ARG A 75 11.03 -0.54 15.49
C ARG A 75 11.78 0.68 16.00
N HIS A 76 12.50 1.39 15.11
CA HIS A 76 13.50 2.38 15.48
C HIS A 76 13.24 3.79 14.93
N GLY A 77 12.28 3.91 14.01
CA GLY A 77 11.95 5.14 13.30
C GLY A 77 12.73 5.27 11.98
N PRO A 78 12.16 5.97 10.97
CA PRO A 78 12.78 6.19 9.67
C PRO A 78 14.17 6.83 9.74
N GLU A 79 14.39 7.81 10.61
CA GLU A 79 15.68 8.50 10.75
C GLU A 79 16.82 7.60 11.25
N ALA A 80 16.50 6.50 11.94
CA ALA A 80 17.49 5.52 12.41
C ALA A 80 17.91 4.52 11.32
N SER A 81 17.25 4.52 10.16
CA SER A 81 17.36 3.44 9.15
C SER A 81 18.63 3.47 8.30
N VAL A 82 19.60 4.35 8.58
CA VAL A 82 20.86 4.43 7.80
C VAL A 82 21.59 3.09 7.78
N GLU A 83 21.68 2.40 8.93
CA GLU A 83 22.37 1.11 9.04
C GLU A 83 21.59 -0.02 8.34
N SER A 84 20.26 -0.02 8.41
CA SER A 84 19.44 -1.02 7.70
C SER A 84 19.46 -0.83 6.19
N ILE A 85 19.49 0.42 5.71
CA ILE A 85 19.69 0.73 4.29
C ILE A 85 21.08 0.26 3.84
N ALA A 86 22.13 0.52 4.63
CA ALA A 86 23.48 0.04 4.32
C ALA A 86 23.54 -1.50 4.24
N LYS A 87 22.82 -2.21 5.11
CA LYS A 87 22.70 -3.67 5.03
C LYS A 87 22.02 -4.14 3.74
N ALA A 88 20.97 -3.45 3.30
CA ALA A 88 20.30 -3.75 2.02
C ALA A 88 21.25 -3.48 0.83
N ASP A 89 22.02 -2.38 0.88
CA ASP A 89 23.07 -2.06 -0.09
C ASP A 89 24.15 -3.14 -0.15
N GLU A 90 24.67 -3.60 0.99
CA GLU A 90 25.61 -4.72 1.05
C GLU A 90 25.03 -6.00 0.46
N CYS A 91 23.74 -6.28 0.71
CA CYS A 91 23.04 -7.45 0.18
C CYS A 91 22.93 -7.38 -1.35
N PHE A 92 22.57 -6.24 -1.92
CA PHE A 92 22.59 -6.02 -3.37
C PHE A 92 24.02 -6.08 -3.93
N GLY A 93 24.99 -5.52 -3.20
CA GLY A 93 26.40 -5.52 -3.53
C GLY A 93 26.98 -6.92 -3.75
N ARG A 94 26.43 -7.96 -3.12
CA ARG A 94 26.85 -9.36 -3.37
C ARG A 94 26.58 -9.82 -4.80
N LEU A 95 25.49 -9.39 -5.43
CA LEU A 95 25.23 -9.68 -6.84
C LEU A 95 26.23 -8.93 -7.73
N VAL A 96 26.49 -7.66 -7.39
CA VAL A 96 27.46 -6.82 -8.11
C VAL A 96 28.87 -7.41 -8.03
N GLU A 97 29.28 -7.89 -6.84
CA GLU A 97 30.55 -8.58 -6.64
C GLU A 97 30.61 -9.88 -7.45
N GLN A 98 29.51 -10.64 -7.50
CA GLN A 98 29.43 -11.87 -8.29
C GLN A 98 29.66 -11.63 -9.79
N ALA A 99 29.12 -10.53 -10.32
CA ALA A 99 29.35 -10.10 -11.70
C ALA A 99 30.78 -9.56 -11.94
N GLY A 100 31.58 -9.37 -10.90
CA GLY A 100 32.94 -8.82 -11.01
C GLY A 100 33.02 -7.30 -10.86
N GLY A 101 31.96 -6.65 -10.36
CA GLY A 101 31.87 -5.21 -10.12
C GLY A 101 30.67 -4.56 -10.79
N ILE A 102 30.45 -3.27 -10.50
CA ILE A 102 29.27 -2.54 -10.99
C ILE A 102 29.25 -2.36 -12.51
N ASP A 103 30.39 -2.12 -13.15
CA ASP A 103 30.45 -1.95 -14.60
C ASP A 103 30.10 -3.26 -15.33
N PRO A 104 30.74 -4.43 -15.03
CA PRO A 104 30.32 -5.70 -15.60
C PRO A 104 28.85 -6.05 -15.34
N PHE A 105 28.35 -5.79 -14.13
CA PHE A 105 26.96 -6.06 -13.79
C PHE A 105 25.99 -5.26 -14.67
N LEU A 106 26.25 -3.96 -14.87
CA LEU A 106 25.39 -3.08 -15.67
C LEU A 106 25.58 -3.25 -17.18
N ASP A 107 26.68 -3.84 -17.64
CA ASP A 107 26.87 -4.25 -19.04
C ASP A 107 25.93 -5.41 -19.42
N GLU A 108 25.55 -6.26 -18.46
CA GLU A 108 24.71 -7.44 -18.68
C GLU A 108 23.27 -7.29 -18.17
N HIS A 109 23.04 -6.44 -17.16
CA HIS A 109 21.74 -6.31 -16.50
C HIS A 109 21.22 -4.86 -16.46
N ALA A 110 19.91 -4.73 -16.68
CA ALA A 110 19.17 -3.52 -16.32
C ALA A 110 18.62 -3.61 -14.89
N VAL A 111 18.55 -2.48 -14.20
CA VAL A 111 18.10 -2.39 -12.80
C VAL A 111 16.94 -1.41 -12.67
N ILE A 112 15.92 -1.84 -11.93
CA ILE A 112 14.91 -0.94 -11.39
C ILE A 112 15.01 -1.04 -9.87
N LEU A 113 15.49 0.02 -9.22
CA LEU A 113 15.43 0.13 -7.76
C LEU A 113 14.17 0.90 -7.41
N VAL A 114 13.33 0.32 -6.56
CA VAL A 114 12.05 0.88 -6.20
C VAL A 114 11.70 0.53 -4.75
N ALA A 115 11.13 1.49 -4.03
CA ALA A 115 10.44 1.22 -2.77
C ALA A 115 8.94 1.14 -3.01
N ASP A 116 8.27 0.20 -2.34
CA ASP A 116 6.82 0.03 -2.36
C ASP A 116 6.09 1.11 -1.55
N HIS A 117 6.73 1.63 -0.50
CA HIS A 117 6.27 2.79 0.27
C HIS A 117 7.44 3.47 1.01
N ALA A 118 7.14 4.58 1.69
CA ALA A 118 8.01 5.22 2.66
C ALA A 118 7.41 5.07 4.07
N GLN A 119 8.05 5.66 5.08
CA GLN A 119 7.62 5.61 6.49
C GLN A 119 7.87 6.95 7.17
N THR A 120 7.09 7.23 8.20
CA THR A 120 7.23 8.39 9.08
C THR A 120 7.31 7.95 10.53
N ASP A 121 7.75 8.83 11.42
CA ASP A 121 7.67 8.58 12.86
C ASP A 121 6.22 8.38 13.33
N VAL A 122 6.06 7.51 14.33
CA VAL A 122 4.81 7.30 15.07
C VAL A 122 5.04 7.63 16.53
N GLU A 123 4.21 8.51 17.06
CA GLU A 123 4.26 8.94 18.44
C GLU A 123 3.19 8.25 19.30
N ARG A 124 2.01 7.99 18.71
CA ARG A 124 0.82 7.54 19.43
C ARG A 124 0.05 6.47 18.66
N GLY A 125 -0.31 5.40 19.36
CA GLY A 125 -1.35 4.49 18.92
C GLY A 125 -2.73 5.13 19.06
N LEU A 126 -3.55 5.01 18.01
CA LEU A 126 -4.97 5.37 17.97
C LEU A 126 -5.82 4.11 18.21
N PRO A 127 -6.44 3.94 19.39
CA PRO A 127 -7.30 2.79 19.68
C PRO A 127 -8.68 2.95 19.01
N LEU A 128 -8.69 2.99 17.67
CA LEU A 128 -9.87 3.31 16.86
C LEU A 128 -11.06 2.39 17.19
N ALA A 129 -10.81 1.09 17.31
CA ALA A 129 -11.84 0.11 17.64
C ALA A 129 -12.49 0.39 19.02
N ASP A 130 -11.70 0.70 20.04
CA ASP A 130 -12.20 1.01 21.38
C ASP A 130 -12.98 2.33 21.42
N ILE A 131 -12.52 3.34 20.68
CA ILE A 131 -13.20 4.63 20.58
C ILE A 131 -14.59 4.44 19.95
N LEU A 132 -14.69 3.66 18.87
CA LEU A 132 -15.97 3.35 18.22
C LEU A 132 -16.85 2.43 19.07
N ALA A 133 -16.25 1.54 19.87
CA ALA A 133 -16.96 0.63 20.76
C ALA A 133 -17.71 1.35 21.90
N ALA A 134 -17.43 2.63 22.13
CA ALA A 134 -18.19 3.46 23.07
C ALA A 134 -19.64 3.74 22.60
N GLU A 135 -19.89 3.67 21.29
CA GLU A 135 -21.18 4.05 20.68
C GLU A 135 -21.82 2.92 19.87
N TRP A 136 -21.01 2.01 19.31
CA TRP A 136 -21.50 0.90 18.48
C TRP A 136 -20.94 -0.44 18.93
N SER A 137 -21.63 -1.52 18.61
CA SER A 137 -21.07 -2.87 18.73
C SER A 137 -20.00 -3.10 17.65
N VAL A 138 -18.72 -3.01 18.03
CA VAL A 138 -17.59 -3.28 17.15
C VAL A 138 -17.22 -4.76 17.23
N LEU A 139 -17.16 -5.43 16.08
CA LEU A 139 -16.79 -6.84 15.96
C LEU A 139 -15.40 -7.11 16.55
N GLN A 140 -15.33 -7.92 17.60
CA GLN A 140 -14.08 -8.31 18.25
C GLN A 140 -13.50 -9.60 17.62
N PRO A 141 -12.18 -9.82 17.73
CA PRO A 141 -11.56 -11.09 17.38
C PRO A 141 -12.20 -12.24 18.15
N SER A 142 -12.63 -13.28 17.43
CA SER A 142 -13.27 -14.48 18.02
C SER A 142 -14.58 -14.20 18.79
N GLU A 143 -15.31 -13.14 18.43
CA GLU A 143 -16.63 -12.80 18.99
C GLU A 143 -17.61 -13.98 18.91
N GLU A 144 -18.37 -14.22 19.98
CA GLU A 144 -19.32 -15.34 20.06
C GLU A 144 -20.57 -15.09 19.20
N ASN A 145 -21.01 -13.83 19.10
CA ASN A 145 -22.22 -13.41 18.40
C ASN A 145 -21.90 -12.32 17.36
N PRO A 146 -21.12 -12.65 16.30
CA PRO A 146 -20.66 -11.66 15.32
C PRO A 146 -21.80 -10.97 14.55
N GLU A 147 -22.96 -11.58 14.46
CA GLU A 147 -24.16 -11.02 13.82
C GLU A 147 -24.71 -9.77 14.51
N ARG A 148 -24.36 -9.55 15.78
CA ARG A 148 -24.73 -8.35 16.56
C ARG A 148 -23.85 -7.16 16.28
N ALA A 149 -22.67 -7.38 15.71
CA ALA A 149 -21.75 -6.29 15.42
C ALA A 149 -22.38 -5.34 14.39
N GLN A 150 -22.28 -4.06 14.70
CA GLN A 150 -22.70 -2.94 13.86
C GLN A 150 -21.55 -2.39 13.04
N LEU A 151 -20.32 -2.54 13.53
CA LEU A 151 -19.10 -2.10 12.85
C LEU A 151 -18.04 -3.20 12.84
N ALA A 152 -17.21 -3.23 11.81
CA ALA A 152 -15.91 -3.91 11.83
C ALA A 152 -14.81 -2.89 11.51
N VAL A 153 -13.67 -3.02 12.18
CA VAL A 153 -12.51 -2.15 11.98
C VAL A 153 -11.33 -3.00 11.52
N SER A 154 -10.71 -2.58 10.43
CA SER A 154 -9.44 -3.12 9.94
C SER A 154 -8.36 -2.06 10.11
N PRO A 155 -7.63 -2.04 11.24
CA PRO A 155 -6.49 -1.16 11.42
C PRO A 155 -5.33 -1.65 10.55
N THR A 156 -4.74 -0.77 9.75
CA THR A 156 -3.65 -1.09 8.83
C THR A 156 -2.59 0.01 8.88
N GLY A 157 -1.77 0.02 9.93
CA GLY A 157 -0.76 1.06 10.12
C GLY A 157 -1.39 2.45 10.25
N ARG A 158 -0.92 3.39 9.42
CA ARG A 158 -1.42 4.79 9.38
C ARG A 158 -2.70 4.97 8.56
N ALA A 159 -3.41 3.90 8.27
CA ALA A 159 -4.75 3.92 7.68
C ALA A 159 -5.68 2.92 8.38
N ALA A 160 -6.98 3.05 8.17
CA ALA A 160 -7.95 2.07 8.64
C ALA A 160 -9.16 1.97 7.72
N HIS A 161 -9.75 0.78 7.64
CA HIS A 161 -11.05 0.58 7.00
C HIS A 161 -12.11 0.37 8.09
N VAL A 162 -13.27 1.01 7.94
CA VAL A 162 -14.44 0.80 8.80
C VAL A 162 -15.58 0.28 7.93
N TYR A 163 -16.17 -0.84 8.35
CA TYR A 163 -17.25 -1.52 7.66
C TYR A 163 -18.53 -1.40 8.48
N LEU A 164 -19.63 -1.05 7.83
CA LEU A 164 -20.98 -1.00 8.39
C LEU A 164 -21.62 -2.38 8.27
N LEU A 165 -21.82 -3.03 9.42
CA LEU A 165 -22.37 -4.37 9.51
C LEU A 165 -23.89 -4.35 9.77
N PRO A 166 -24.61 -5.45 9.50
CA PRO A 166 -26.07 -5.51 9.66
C PRO A 166 -26.59 -5.35 11.10
N GLY A 167 -25.80 -5.69 12.12
CA GLY A 167 -26.10 -5.52 13.56
C GLY A 167 -27.47 -6.05 14.03
N GLU A 168 -27.79 -7.34 13.84
CA GLU A 168 -29.12 -7.93 14.10
C GLU A 168 -30.33 -7.08 13.59
N GLY A 169 -30.13 -6.22 12.59
CA GLY A 169 -31.14 -5.31 12.04
C GLY A 169 -31.11 -3.88 12.59
N GLU A 170 -30.35 -3.60 13.65
CA GLU A 170 -30.06 -2.27 14.17
C GLU A 170 -28.71 -1.77 13.62
N ARG A 171 -28.73 -1.33 12.36
CA ARG A 171 -27.53 -0.81 11.69
C ARG A 171 -27.09 0.53 12.27
N ALA A 172 -25.78 0.75 12.31
CA ALA A 172 -25.23 2.07 12.55
C ALA A 172 -25.64 3.04 11.42
N ASP A 173 -26.00 4.27 11.77
CA ASP A 173 -26.26 5.34 10.81
C ASP A 173 -24.93 5.78 10.16
N PRO A 174 -24.75 5.65 8.83
CA PRO A 174 -23.55 6.10 8.15
C PRO A 174 -23.20 7.56 8.41
N ALA A 175 -24.20 8.45 8.58
CA ALA A 175 -23.94 9.85 8.85
C ALA A 175 -23.29 10.03 10.24
N ALA A 176 -23.88 9.43 11.27
CA ALA A 176 -23.35 9.47 12.63
C ALA A 176 -21.94 8.85 12.74
N VAL A 177 -21.69 7.74 12.06
CA VAL A 177 -20.35 7.12 12.03
C VAL A 177 -19.34 8.05 11.36
N GLY A 178 -19.69 8.66 10.21
CA GLY A 178 -18.81 9.61 9.52
C GLY A 178 -18.49 10.86 10.34
N GLU A 179 -19.49 11.44 11.00
CA GLU A 179 -19.31 12.57 11.93
C GLU A 179 -18.38 12.20 13.08
N ARG A 180 -18.61 11.04 13.71
CA ARG A 180 -17.77 10.57 14.81
C ARG A 180 -16.33 10.36 14.37
N LEU A 181 -16.10 9.72 13.22
CA LEU A 181 -14.76 9.50 12.66
C LEU A 181 -14.01 10.82 12.42
N ALA A 182 -14.70 11.86 11.95
CA ALA A 182 -14.11 13.17 11.68
C ALA A 182 -13.74 13.95 12.95
N GLU A 183 -14.28 13.57 14.11
CA GLU A 183 -13.97 14.19 15.41
C GLU A 183 -12.82 13.49 16.14
N ILE A 184 -12.41 12.29 15.71
CA ILE A 184 -11.37 11.52 16.38
C ILE A 184 -10.00 12.17 16.17
N GLU A 185 -9.36 12.57 17.26
CA GLU A 185 -7.96 13.01 17.24
C GLU A 185 -7.08 11.92 16.61
N GLY A 186 -6.31 12.28 15.59
CA GLY A 186 -5.43 11.37 14.86
C GLY A 186 -6.02 10.85 13.55
N VAL A 187 -7.31 11.06 13.27
CA VAL A 187 -7.87 10.88 11.92
C VAL A 187 -7.69 12.18 11.15
N ASP A 188 -6.99 12.11 10.02
CA ASP A 188 -6.74 13.28 9.16
C ASP A 188 -7.79 13.40 8.05
N LEU A 189 -8.04 12.30 7.32
CA LEU A 189 -9.02 12.24 6.25
C LEU A 189 -10.02 11.11 6.49
N VAL A 190 -11.30 11.43 6.35
CA VAL A 190 -12.39 10.44 6.27
C VAL A 190 -12.85 10.34 4.82
N CYS A 191 -12.65 9.17 4.20
CA CYS A 191 -13.00 8.92 2.81
C CYS A 191 -14.16 7.93 2.70
N ARG A 192 -15.10 8.12 1.78
CA ARG A 192 -16.18 7.15 1.49
C ARG A 192 -16.70 7.27 0.06
N LEU A 193 -17.45 6.25 -0.40
CA LEU A 193 -18.22 6.31 -1.65
C LEU A 193 -19.69 6.62 -1.38
N LEU A 194 -20.25 7.44 -2.27
CA LEU A 194 -21.66 7.70 -2.40
C LEU A 194 -22.12 7.28 -3.80
N ASP A 195 -23.40 6.96 -3.95
CA ASP A 195 -23.99 6.74 -5.28
C ASP A 195 -24.05 8.04 -6.11
N ALA A 196 -24.58 7.94 -7.34
CA ALA A 196 -24.66 9.07 -8.26
C ALA A 196 -25.53 10.23 -7.72
N GLU A 197 -26.51 9.92 -6.87
CA GLU A 197 -27.41 10.86 -6.21
C GLU A 197 -26.82 11.46 -4.91
N GLY A 198 -25.69 10.93 -4.44
CA GLY A 198 -25.01 11.36 -3.22
C GLY A 198 -25.50 10.68 -1.95
N ALA A 199 -26.18 9.54 -2.05
CA ALA A 199 -26.55 8.72 -0.89
C ALA A 199 -25.44 7.70 -0.54
N PRO A 200 -25.33 7.26 0.73
CA PRO A 200 -24.36 6.26 1.13
C PRO A 200 -24.49 4.96 0.32
N LEU A 201 -23.38 4.49 -0.24
CA LEU A 201 -23.34 3.24 -0.99
C LEU A 201 -23.24 2.05 -0.03
N TYR A 202 -24.18 1.10 -0.09
CA TYR A 202 -24.09 -0.15 0.67
C TYR A 202 -23.62 -1.31 -0.23
N ARG A 203 -22.51 -1.96 0.15
CA ARG A 203 -21.95 -3.12 -0.55
C ARG A 203 -22.15 -4.41 0.26
N PRO A 204 -23.20 -5.21 -0.01
CA PRO A 204 -23.45 -6.45 0.74
C PRO A 204 -22.46 -7.58 0.41
N GLU A 205 -21.77 -7.51 -0.73
CA GLU A 205 -20.76 -8.48 -1.16
C GLU A 205 -19.52 -7.72 -1.67
N PRO A 206 -18.32 -8.31 -1.55
CA PRO A 206 -17.12 -7.74 -2.14
C PRO A 206 -17.27 -7.53 -3.64
N GLY A 207 -16.88 -6.35 -4.13
CA GLY A 207 -17.00 -6.01 -5.54
C GLY A 207 -16.61 -4.57 -5.82
N MET A 208 -16.17 -4.34 -7.06
CA MET A 208 -16.06 -2.99 -7.59
C MET A 208 -17.48 -2.37 -7.64
N PRO A 209 -17.62 -1.04 -7.50
CA PRO A 209 -18.89 -0.37 -7.79
C PRO A 209 -19.41 -0.73 -9.18
N ALA A 210 -20.74 -0.71 -9.33
CA ALA A 210 -21.39 -1.16 -10.56
C ALA A 210 -21.16 -0.19 -11.74
N SER A 211 -20.87 1.07 -11.44
CA SER A 211 -20.62 2.12 -12.44
C SER A 211 -19.33 2.89 -12.11
N ALA A 212 -19.14 4.02 -12.80
CA ALA A 212 -18.13 5.01 -12.46
C ALA A 212 -18.78 6.38 -12.17
N ASP A 213 -20.09 6.38 -11.90
CA ASP A 213 -20.88 7.59 -11.64
C ASP A 213 -20.96 7.93 -10.14
N GLU A 214 -20.46 7.04 -9.28
CA GLU A 214 -20.33 7.20 -7.83
C GLU A 214 -19.43 8.38 -7.46
N TRP A 215 -19.73 9.04 -6.34
CA TRP A 215 -18.90 10.10 -5.79
C TRP A 215 -17.98 9.57 -4.70
N ALA A 216 -16.67 9.74 -4.86
CA ALA A 216 -15.74 9.67 -3.74
C ALA A 216 -15.79 10.99 -2.97
N THR A 217 -15.96 10.92 -1.65
CA THR A 217 -15.90 12.09 -0.77
C THR A 217 -14.72 11.98 0.17
N VAL A 218 -14.08 13.11 0.46
CA VAL A 218 -13.03 13.25 1.48
C VAL A 218 -13.42 14.40 2.39
N ALA A 219 -13.42 14.16 3.69
CA ALA A 219 -13.73 15.17 4.71
C ALA A 219 -12.55 15.37 5.67
N LYS A 220 -12.31 16.64 6.03
CA LYS A 220 -11.30 17.08 7.01
C LYS A 220 -11.75 18.38 7.66
N GLY A 221 -11.73 18.46 9.00
CA GLY A 221 -11.97 19.71 9.74
C GLY A 221 -13.31 20.39 9.43
N GLY A 222 -14.37 19.63 9.14
CA GLY A 222 -15.69 20.15 8.79
C GLY A 222 -15.84 20.65 7.34
N ALA A 223 -14.80 20.54 6.52
CA ALA A 223 -14.85 20.77 5.08
C ALA A 223 -14.87 19.43 4.32
N GLU A 224 -15.45 19.43 3.12
CA GLU A 224 -15.58 18.26 2.26
C GLU A 224 -15.23 18.61 0.81
N ILE A 225 -14.63 17.65 0.12
CA ILE A 225 -14.49 17.59 -1.33
C ILE A 225 -15.09 16.29 -1.84
N ARG A 226 -15.75 16.33 -2.99
CA ARG A 226 -16.19 15.15 -3.71
C ARG A 226 -15.71 15.15 -5.15
N PHE A 227 -15.42 13.97 -5.67
CA PHE A 227 -14.95 13.81 -7.03
C PHE A 227 -15.30 12.44 -7.61
N ARG A 228 -15.27 12.36 -8.93
CA ARG A 228 -15.47 11.14 -9.70
C ARG A 228 -14.83 11.28 -11.09
N PRO A 229 -14.67 10.21 -11.87
CA PRO A 229 -14.20 10.30 -13.24
C PRO A 229 -15.01 11.34 -14.05
N GLY A 230 -14.31 12.26 -14.71
CA GLY A 230 -14.94 13.41 -15.36
C GLY A 230 -13.95 14.23 -16.19
N THR A 231 -14.18 15.54 -16.35
CA THR A 231 -13.36 16.39 -17.25
C THR A 231 -13.05 17.78 -16.73
N ASP A 232 -13.36 18.10 -15.46
CA ASP A 232 -13.17 19.45 -14.91
C ASP A 232 -11.68 19.77 -14.71
N VAL A 233 -10.94 18.81 -14.16
CA VAL A 233 -9.50 18.92 -13.90
C VAL A 233 -8.78 17.64 -14.33
N THR A 234 -7.47 17.75 -14.56
CA THR A 234 -6.60 16.60 -14.81
C THR A 234 -5.62 16.45 -13.63
N ASP A 235 -5.36 15.24 -13.14
CA ASP A 235 -4.26 15.02 -12.19
C ASP A 235 -2.89 15.03 -12.91
N LEU A 236 -1.79 14.94 -12.15
CA LEU A 236 -0.43 14.95 -12.72
C LEU A 236 -0.12 13.73 -13.61
N ARG A 237 -0.97 12.71 -13.56
CA ARG A 237 -0.83 11.46 -14.31
C ARG A 237 -1.80 11.33 -15.48
N GLY A 238 -2.59 12.38 -15.74
CA GLY A 238 -3.52 12.42 -16.87
C GLY A 238 -4.92 11.88 -16.57
N GLY A 239 -5.19 11.42 -15.34
CA GLY A 239 -6.55 11.07 -14.93
C GLY A 239 -7.42 12.32 -14.90
N ARG A 240 -8.67 12.20 -15.34
CA ARG A 240 -9.59 13.34 -15.48
C ARG A 240 -10.76 13.20 -14.53
N TRP A 241 -11.08 14.28 -13.84
CA TRP A 241 -11.98 14.25 -12.69
C TRP A 241 -13.02 15.36 -12.79
N GLN A 242 -14.26 15.04 -12.43
CA GLN A 242 -15.25 16.02 -12.00
C GLN A 242 -15.01 16.27 -10.51
N VAL A 243 -14.99 17.54 -10.08
CA VAL A 243 -14.65 17.90 -8.69
C VAL A 243 -15.58 18.97 -8.16
N GLU A 244 -16.11 18.77 -6.95
CA GLU A 244 -16.98 19.71 -6.25
C GLU A 244 -16.57 19.84 -4.78
N GLY A 245 -16.72 21.02 -4.19
CA GLY A 245 -16.34 21.30 -2.80
C GLY A 245 -14.97 21.93 -2.64
N GLU A 246 -14.37 21.77 -1.46
CA GLU A 246 -13.21 22.56 -1.02
C GLU A 246 -11.88 21.83 -1.30
N LEU A 247 -11.12 22.27 -2.32
CA LEU A 247 -9.80 21.72 -2.64
C LEU A 247 -8.80 21.74 -1.47
N GLY A 248 -8.99 22.67 -0.53
CA GLY A 248 -8.16 22.78 0.67
C GLY A 248 -8.19 21.55 1.58
N VAL A 249 -9.22 20.69 1.49
CA VAL A 249 -9.29 19.41 2.21
C VAL A 249 -8.11 18.50 1.86
N LEU A 250 -7.70 18.50 0.59
CA LEU A 250 -6.57 17.73 0.07
C LEU A 250 -5.33 18.61 -0.10
N GLU A 251 -5.30 19.80 0.53
CA GLU A 251 -4.23 20.79 0.36
C GLU A 251 -3.86 21.01 -1.12
N ALA A 252 -4.87 20.90 -1.99
CA ALA A 252 -4.69 20.81 -3.42
C ALA A 252 -4.88 22.18 -4.07
N VAL A 253 -4.13 22.42 -5.14
CA VAL A 253 -4.30 23.58 -6.01
C VAL A 253 -4.45 23.13 -7.45
N VAL A 254 -5.19 23.93 -8.24
CA VAL A 254 -5.31 23.72 -9.68
C VAL A 254 -4.50 24.78 -10.40
N GLU A 255 -3.45 24.35 -11.10
CA GLU A 255 -2.56 25.22 -11.87
C GLU A 255 -2.44 24.71 -13.30
N ALA A 256 -2.65 25.59 -14.28
CA ALA A 256 -2.68 25.24 -15.70
C ALA A 256 -3.61 24.04 -16.03
N GLY A 257 -4.75 23.95 -15.33
CA GLY A 257 -5.73 22.86 -15.49
C GLY A 257 -5.35 21.54 -14.82
N LYS A 258 -4.23 21.50 -14.08
CA LYS A 258 -3.75 20.31 -13.37
C LYS A 258 -3.92 20.45 -11.87
N LEU A 259 -4.50 19.43 -11.24
CA LEU A 259 -4.59 19.32 -9.80
C LEU A 259 -3.29 18.75 -9.25
N ARG A 260 -2.75 19.41 -8.22
CA ARG A 260 -1.56 18.98 -7.49
C ARG A 260 -1.73 19.21 -5.99
N SER A 261 -1.09 18.36 -5.20
CA SER A 261 -0.99 18.47 -3.74
C SER A 261 0.38 17.97 -3.33
N GLU A 262 1.10 18.79 -2.56
CA GLU A 262 2.38 18.41 -1.97
C GLU A 262 2.19 17.52 -0.74
N ALA A 263 1.11 17.74 0.03
CA ALA A 263 0.79 16.97 1.21
C ALA A 263 0.31 15.55 0.87
N TYR A 264 -0.47 15.41 -0.21
CA TYR A 264 -1.07 14.14 -0.62
C TYR A 264 -0.80 13.86 -2.11
N PRO A 265 0.25 13.09 -2.45
CA PRO A 265 0.58 12.80 -3.84
C PRO A 265 -0.52 12.01 -4.54
N ASP A 266 -0.92 12.43 -5.75
CA ASP A 266 -1.95 11.79 -6.59
C ASP A 266 -3.27 11.50 -5.84
N PRO A 267 -3.86 12.50 -5.15
CA PRO A 267 -4.81 12.22 -4.07
C PRO A 267 -6.14 11.68 -4.61
N LEU A 268 -6.63 12.22 -5.73
CA LEU A 268 -7.91 11.80 -6.32
C LEU A 268 -7.84 10.35 -6.79
N GLN A 269 -6.82 10.00 -7.58
CA GLN A 269 -6.67 8.66 -8.13
C GLN A 269 -6.42 7.61 -7.04
N ARG A 270 -5.66 7.94 -5.99
CA ARG A 270 -5.36 7.02 -4.88
C ARG A 270 -6.59 6.78 -4.01
N VAL A 271 -7.29 7.84 -3.61
CA VAL A 271 -8.54 7.70 -2.83
C VAL A 271 -9.59 6.95 -3.65
N TRP A 272 -9.76 7.30 -4.93
CA TRP A 272 -10.67 6.56 -5.83
C TRP A 272 -10.30 5.07 -5.90
N SER A 273 -9.01 4.75 -6.09
CA SER A 273 -8.56 3.37 -6.17
C SER A 273 -8.79 2.61 -4.85
N ALA A 274 -8.55 3.23 -3.70
CA ALA A 274 -8.76 2.62 -2.38
C ALA A 274 -10.25 2.37 -2.10
N LEU A 275 -11.10 3.31 -2.47
CA LEU A 275 -12.54 3.25 -2.25
C LEU A 275 -13.26 2.27 -3.19
N THR A 276 -12.85 2.22 -4.44
CA THR A 276 -13.45 1.33 -5.45
C THR A 276 -12.92 -0.10 -5.39
N ALA A 277 -11.86 -0.38 -4.62
CA ALA A 277 -11.32 -1.73 -4.47
C ALA A 277 -12.39 -2.72 -3.98
N PRO A 278 -12.36 -4.00 -4.42
CA PRO A 278 -13.44 -4.95 -4.12
C PRO A 278 -13.69 -5.21 -2.64
N HIS A 279 -12.66 -5.03 -1.81
CA HIS A 279 -12.71 -5.26 -0.36
C HIS A 279 -12.61 -3.95 0.43
N SER A 280 -12.91 -2.82 -0.19
CA SER A 280 -12.84 -1.53 0.50
C SER A 280 -13.91 -1.41 1.60
N GLY A 281 -13.58 -0.69 2.67
CA GLY A 281 -14.53 -0.39 3.75
C GLY A 281 -15.62 0.56 3.29
N ASP A 282 -16.66 0.74 4.10
CA ASP A 282 -17.63 1.82 3.89
C ASP A 282 -17.00 3.18 4.17
N PHE A 283 -16.00 3.20 5.07
CA PHE A 283 -15.06 4.31 5.24
C PHE A 283 -13.62 3.82 5.11
N VAL A 284 -12.78 4.66 4.52
CA VAL A 284 -11.31 4.51 4.51
C VAL A 284 -10.72 5.76 5.15
N LEU A 285 -9.88 5.56 6.16
CA LEU A 285 -9.28 6.63 6.94
C LEU A 285 -7.81 6.78 6.57
N SER A 286 -7.37 8.02 6.39
CA SER A 286 -5.95 8.39 6.46
C SER A 286 -5.69 8.98 7.84
N LEU A 287 -4.70 8.48 8.56
CA LEU A 287 -4.34 9.03 9.86
C LEU A 287 -3.36 10.18 9.73
N ALA A 288 -3.42 11.10 10.69
CA ALA A 288 -2.51 12.22 10.81
C ALA A 288 -1.07 11.76 11.08
N ASP A 289 -0.11 12.64 10.82
CA ASP A 289 1.30 12.41 11.19
C ASP A 289 1.44 12.13 12.70
N GLY A 290 2.32 11.19 13.04
CA GLY A 290 2.54 10.74 14.42
C GLY A 290 1.51 9.74 14.94
N PHE A 291 0.45 9.41 14.19
CA PHE A 291 -0.56 8.43 14.61
C PHE A 291 -0.52 7.14 13.79
N GLU A 292 -0.76 6.02 14.46
CA GLU A 292 -0.97 4.70 13.87
C GLU A 292 -2.18 4.02 14.53
N ALA A 293 -3.02 3.31 13.77
CA ALA A 293 -4.11 2.55 14.35
C ALA A 293 -3.56 1.37 15.18
N VAL A 294 -4.02 1.24 16.43
CA VAL A 294 -3.69 0.08 17.27
C VAL A 294 -4.28 -1.17 16.64
N ASP A 295 -3.45 -2.21 16.48
CA ASP A 295 -3.87 -3.46 15.88
C ASP A 295 -4.74 -4.31 16.84
N TRP A 296 -5.28 -5.42 16.34
CA TRP A 296 -6.09 -6.33 17.16
C TRP A 296 -5.30 -7.11 18.22
N GLY A 297 -3.97 -7.06 18.18
CA GLY A 297 -3.08 -7.53 19.24
C GLY A 297 -2.86 -6.50 20.35
N GLY A 298 -3.38 -5.28 20.21
CA GLY A 298 -3.14 -4.18 21.14
C GLY A 298 -1.79 -3.49 20.91
N GLU A 299 -1.13 -3.76 19.79
CA GLU A 299 0.19 -3.25 19.47
C GLU A 299 0.10 -2.06 18.51
N SER A 300 1.10 -1.18 18.61
CA SER A 300 1.40 -0.14 17.64
C SER A 300 2.91 0.10 17.66
N HIS A 301 3.43 0.74 16.62
CA HIS A 301 4.83 1.13 16.48
C HIS A 301 5.12 2.50 17.11
N ALA A 302 4.37 2.90 18.14
CA ALA A 302 4.64 4.14 18.88
C ALA A 302 6.08 4.16 19.43
N GLY A 303 6.85 5.19 19.06
CA GLY A 303 8.28 5.31 19.31
C GLY A 303 9.18 4.79 18.19
N GLY A 304 8.60 4.27 17.11
CA GLY A 304 9.27 3.88 15.87
C GLY A 304 8.62 4.52 14.65
N GLY A 305 8.55 3.79 13.54
CA GLY A 305 7.99 4.26 12.27
C GLY A 305 6.74 3.49 11.85
N SER A 306 5.92 4.07 10.97
CA SER A 306 4.84 3.36 10.27
C SER A 306 4.50 4.08 8.97
N HIS A 307 3.54 3.52 8.25
CA HIS A 307 3.13 3.97 6.92
C HIS A 307 1.68 3.57 6.63
N GLY A 308 1.18 3.99 5.46
CA GLY A 308 -0.13 3.62 4.94
C GLY A 308 -1.12 4.79 4.80
N ALA A 309 -0.79 5.97 5.32
CA ALA A 309 -1.59 7.17 5.12
C ALA A 309 -1.47 7.71 3.68
N LEU A 310 -2.35 8.65 3.32
CA LEU A 310 -2.30 9.32 2.02
C LEU A 310 -1.13 10.32 1.92
N HIS A 311 -0.54 10.69 3.06
CA HIS A 311 0.51 11.70 3.17
C HIS A 311 1.75 11.38 2.32
N ALA A 312 2.45 12.42 1.88
CA ALA A 312 3.66 12.30 1.08
C ALA A 312 4.76 11.49 1.78
N GLY A 313 4.91 11.61 3.11
CA GLY A 313 5.89 10.86 3.90
C GLY A 313 5.68 9.34 3.89
N ASP A 314 4.44 8.87 3.68
CA ASP A 314 4.11 7.45 3.52
C ASP A 314 4.28 6.97 2.07
N SER A 315 4.22 7.91 1.12
CA SER A 315 3.90 7.61 -0.27
C SER A 315 5.08 7.78 -1.24
N LEU A 316 5.97 8.74 -0.96
CA LEU A 316 7.09 9.07 -1.83
C LEU A 316 8.31 8.23 -1.48
N GLY A 317 8.57 7.21 -2.29
CA GLY A 317 9.79 6.39 -2.23
C GLY A 317 10.71 6.60 -3.43
N PRO A 318 11.95 6.08 -3.38
CA PRO A 318 12.84 6.08 -4.53
C PRO A 318 12.29 5.24 -5.68
N LEU A 319 12.50 5.72 -6.90
CA LEU A 319 12.37 4.98 -8.15
C LEU A 319 13.53 5.36 -9.06
N LEU A 320 14.38 4.39 -9.38
CA LEU A 320 15.56 4.54 -10.21
C LEU A 320 15.55 3.50 -11.31
N PHE A 321 15.86 3.94 -12.54
CA PHE A 321 16.04 3.07 -13.69
C PHE A 321 17.49 3.16 -14.19
N VAL A 322 18.09 2.01 -14.46
CA VAL A 322 19.44 1.89 -15.03
C VAL A 322 19.39 0.85 -16.16
N GLY A 323 19.78 1.22 -17.37
CA GLY A 323 19.76 0.32 -18.53
C GLY A 323 18.36 -0.01 -19.07
N CYS A 324 17.29 0.57 -18.51
CA CYS A 324 15.91 0.43 -18.96
C CYS A 324 15.07 1.66 -18.57
N GLY A 325 13.77 1.63 -18.86
CA GLY A 325 12.84 2.69 -18.46
C GLY A 325 12.93 3.96 -19.32
N PRO A 326 12.56 5.13 -18.77
CA PRO A 326 12.58 6.40 -19.51
C PRO A 326 14.01 6.87 -19.83
N GLU A 327 14.16 7.68 -20.88
CA GLU A 327 15.40 8.42 -21.17
C GLU A 327 15.63 9.55 -20.14
N SER A 328 14.55 10.09 -19.58
CA SER A 328 14.61 11.14 -18.55
C SER A 328 13.50 11.00 -17.51
N ALA A 329 13.86 11.26 -16.25
CA ALA A 329 12.89 11.42 -15.17
C ALA A 329 11.84 12.52 -15.46
N ALA A 330 12.16 13.51 -16.32
CA ALA A 330 11.26 14.59 -16.70
C ALA A 330 10.18 14.18 -17.72
N GLU A 331 10.20 12.96 -18.26
CA GLU A 331 9.16 12.48 -19.18
C GLU A 331 7.78 12.34 -18.51
N ARG A 332 7.76 12.26 -17.18
CA ARG A 332 6.53 12.29 -16.39
C ARG A 332 6.66 13.35 -15.30
N GLU A 333 5.57 14.09 -15.09
CA GLU A 333 5.48 15.04 -13.97
C GLU A 333 5.41 14.32 -12.62
N GLN A 334 4.86 13.10 -12.62
CA GLN A 334 4.79 12.25 -11.44
C GLN A 334 4.95 10.78 -11.81
N TRP A 335 5.86 10.11 -11.12
CA TRP A 335 6.11 8.68 -11.22
C TRP A 335 5.38 7.90 -10.13
N SER A 336 5.16 6.60 -10.38
CA SER A 336 4.55 5.68 -9.43
C SER A 336 4.97 4.23 -9.69
N LEU A 337 4.62 3.34 -8.76
CA LEU A 337 4.75 1.89 -8.93
C LEU A 337 4.03 1.34 -10.17
N ARG A 338 2.95 1.99 -10.64
CA ARG A 338 2.23 1.57 -11.85
C ARG A 338 3.06 1.71 -13.13
N ASP A 339 4.15 2.47 -13.09
CA ASP A 339 5.03 2.70 -14.24
C ASP A 339 6.12 1.62 -14.36
N VAL A 340 6.35 0.82 -13.31
CA VAL A 340 7.38 -0.25 -13.29
C VAL A 340 7.02 -1.37 -14.26
N ALA A 341 5.79 -1.91 -14.19
CA ALA A 341 5.41 -3.04 -15.05
C ALA A 341 5.44 -2.71 -16.55
N PRO A 342 4.93 -1.55 -17.02
CA PRO A 342 5.14 -1.11 -18.40
C PRO A 342 6.62 -0.98 -18.78
N ALA A 343 7.47 -0.40 -17.92
CA ALA A 343 8.90 -0.27 -18.21
C ALA A 343 9.60 -1.64 -18.35
N VAL A 344 9.25 -2.61 -17.50
CA VAL A 344 9.74 -4.00 -17.60
C VAL A 344 9.27 -4.63 -18.90
N ARG A 345 7.99 -4.51 -19.26
CA ARG A 345 7.45 -5.06 -20.51
C ARG A 345 8.15 -4.48 -21.74
N ALA A 346 8.38 -3.17 -21.75
CA ALA A 346 9.08 -2.49 -22.83
C ALA A 346 10.50 -3.01 -23.00
N HIS A 347 11.24 -3.16 -21.89
CA HIS A 347 12.59 -3.68 -21.90
C HIS A 347 12.68 -5.08 -22.54
N PHE A 348 11.71 -5.96 -22.27
CA PHE A 348 11.64 -7.30 -22.86
C PHE A 348 10.93 -7.36 -24.23
N GLY A 349 10.56 -6.21 -24.82
CA GLY A 349 9.87 -6.16 -26.12
C GLY A 349 8.46 -6.76 -26.10
N LEU A 350 7.75 -6.66 -24.97
CA LEU A 350 6.42 -7.23 -24.72
C LEU A 350 5.27 -6.22 -24.87
N ASP A 351 5.53 -5.05 -25.44
CA ASP A 351 4.55 -3.96 -25.55
C ASP A 351 3.47 -4.19 -26.62
N ASP A 352 3.68 -5.15 -27.53
CA ASP A 352 2.76 -5.47 -28.63
C ASP A 352 2.16 -6.89 -28.55
N ARG A 353 1.39 -7.19 -27.48
CA ARG A 353 0.40 -8.27 -27.47
C ARG A 353 -0.88 -7.90 -26.75
#